data_AF-A0A135TXW2-F1
#
_entry.id   AF-A0A135TXW2-F1
#
_cell.length_a   1.000
_cell.length_b   1.000
_cell.length_c   1.000
_cell.angle_alpha   90.00
_cell.angle_beta   90.00
_cell.angle_gamma   90.00
#
_symmetry.space_group_name_H-M   'P 1'
#
loop_
_entity.id
_entity.type
_entity.pdbx_description
1 polymer ?
#
loop_
_entity_poly.entity_id
_entity_poly.type
_entity_poly.pdbx_seq_one_letter_code
_entity_poly.pdbx_strand_id
1 'polypeptide(L)'
;MFGRKHIGCMDWMNFVAFSSTLPVLAHSTTPPRTAHAQPSQANHVQYVPPEAFNGSVVPSFISNDFGFDGARMSNFNRSVWDWWYFDVVSPTDNSSIIILFNLAFDIGLLGGSPTTAANADITGTFANGTRFSYSTEAPNGAVIVTAQEGGSSGSWNDAGMTWSSTPDMKTYVVSIETPLINGTVTFESKAPPHYPCGPKEPQANLQIAKNFGWANAVPDSDAVVDITVGGEDVKYTGYGYHDKNWGDKPFVETFTDWYWSHARLGNYSIVWFDFIDDESFNTVSSYASKDGEIITASCKEGAVKVRPVDGPYPPVGDGKFPSAFNIVMDLGKEGILNATVTREVTVMDVPIYKRWTGPAKGSINGGPEMTGVGLWEDVNLLNPLA
;
A
#
# COMPACT_ATOMS: atom_id res chain seq x y z
N MET A 1 67.47 15.61 -18.34
CA MET A 1 68.00 15.02 -19.59
C MET A 1 66.97 14.04 -20.12
N PHE A 2 66.66 14.15 -21.41
CA PHE A 2 65.54 13.51 -22.11
C PHE A 2 65.66 11.99 -22.22
N GLY A 3 64.51 11.30 -22.08
CA GLY A 3 64.30 9.91 -22.49
C GLY A 3 63.19 9.83 -23.55
N ARG A 4 63.51 9.17 -24.67
CA ARG A 4 62.84 9.15 -25.97
C ARG A 4 61.46 8.47 -26.01
N LYS A 5 60.57 9.00 -26.86
CA LYS A 5 59.44 8.28 -27.49
C LYS A 5 59.75 8.10 -28.98
N HIS A 6 59.46 6.92 -29.54
CA HIS A 6 59.21 6.75 -30.97
C HIS A 6 57.99 5.85 -31.17
N ILE A 7 57.04 6.37 -31.96
CA ILE A 7 55.91 5.67 -32.55
C ILE A 7 56.36 5.31 -33.98
N GLY A 8 56.10 4.07 -34.40
CA GLY A 8 56.34 3.59 -35.76
C GLY A 8 55.10 2.87 -36.27
N CYS A 9 54.49 3.45 -37.30
CA CYS A 9 53.45 2.89 -38.15
C CYS A 9 54.08 1.80 -39.05
N MET A 10 53.32 0.77 -39.43
CA MET A 10 53.81 -0.28 -40.33
C MET A 10 52.76 -0.64 -41.38
N ASP A 11 53.25 -0.67 -42.62
CA ASP A 11 52.61 -0.85 -43.90
C ASP A 11 52.27 -2.32 -44.26
N TRP A 12 51.21 -2.49 -45.07
CA TRP A 12 51.05 -3.37 -46.26
C TRP A 12 51.51 -4.85 -46.23
N MET A 13 50.62 -5.80 -46.58
CA MET A 13 50.47 -6.39 -47.94
C MET A 13 49.76 -7.77 -47.99
N ASN A 14 48.89 -7.92 -49.00
CA ASN A 14 48.60 -9.09 -49.85
C ASN A 14 47.67 -10.26 -49.40
N PHE A 15 46.44 -10.15 -49.88
CA PHE A 15 45.66 -11.08 -50.74
C PHE A 15 46.15 -12.53 -50.98
N VAL A 16 45.23 -13.48 -50.72
CA VAL A 16 44.98 -14.68 -51.54
C VAL A 16 43.46 -14.85 -51.70
N ALA A 17 43.04 -15.11 -52.94
CA ALA A 17 41.65 -15.16 -53.39
C ALA A 17 40.98 -16.52 -53.17
N PHE A 18 39.65 -16.54 -52.96
CA PHE A 18 38.79 -17.67 -53.32
C PHE A 18 37.41 -17.22 -53.84
N SER A 19 37.19 -17.59 -55.10
CA SER A 19 35.95 -17.87 -55.84
C SER A 19 34.59 -17.63 -55.17
N SER A 20 33.82 -16.73 -55.79
CA SER A 20 32.40 -16.44 -55.55
C SER A 20 31.46 -17.45 -56.22
N THR A 21 30.52 -18.01 -55.45
CA THR A 21 29.26 -18.56 -55.96
C THR A 21 28.10 -17.88 -55.23
N LEU A 22 27.38 -17.02 -55.95
CA LEU A 22 26.16 -16.34 -55.50
C LEU A 22 24.97 -17.31 -55.49
N PRO A 23 24.14 -17.37 -54.44
CA PRO A 23 22.80 -17.91 -54.56
C PRO A 23 21.81 -16.79 -54.94
N VAL A 24 20.96 -17.15 -55.89
CA VAL A 24 19.80 -16.40 -56.40
C VAL A 24 18.79 -16.17 -55.27
N LEU A 25 18.44 -14.90 -55.00
CA LEU A 25 17.31 -14.54 -54.15
C LEU A 25 16.00 -14.98 -54.81
N ALA A 26 15.30 -15.94 -54.21
CA ALA A 26 13.88 -16.15 -54.47
C ALA A 26 13.09 -15.06 -53.73
N HIS A 27 12.39 -14.20 -54.48
CA HIS A 27 11.43 -13.25 -53.92
C HIS A 27 10.21 -14.00 -53.38
N SER A 28 10.14 -14.15 -52.06
CA SER A 28 8.92 -14.52 -51.35
C SER A 28 8.00 -13.30 -51.27
N THR A 29 7.00 -13.24 -52.14
CA THR A 29 5.87 -12.30 -52.00
C THR A 29 4.90 -12.83 -50.95
N THR A 30 5.29 -12.71 -49.68
CA THR A 30 4.37 -12.80 -48.54
C THR A 30 4.25 -11.39 -47.95
N PRO A 31 3.04 -10.81 -47.84
CA PRO A 31 2.87 -9.53 -47.16
C PRO A 31 3.44 -9.66 -45.74
N PRO A 32 4.05 -8.61 -45.18
CA PRO A 32 4.41 -8.63 -43.77
C PRO A 32 3.14 -8.96 -42.98
N ARG A 33 3.18 -10.06 -42.21
CA ARG A 33 2.19 -10.30 -41.17
C ARG A 33 2.22 -9.04 -40.31
N THR A 34 1.15 -8.25 -40.39
CA THR A 34 0.82 -7.26 -39.39
C THR A 34 1.05 -7.93 -38.04
N ALA A 35 2.03 -7.44 -37.29
CA ALA A 35 2.08 -7.73 -35.87
C ALA A 35 0.68 -7.39 -35.36
N HIS A 36 -0.07 -8.40 -34.96
CA HIS A 36 -1.26 -8.17 -34.18
C HIS A 36 -0.72 -7.51 -32.91
N ALA A 37 -0.76 -6.18 -32.86
CA ALA A 37 -0.87 -5.50 -31.60
C ALA A 37 -2.02 -6.23 -30.90
N GLN A 38 -1.73 -6.90 -29.77
CA GLN A 38 -2.81 -7.29 -28.90
C GLN A 38 -3.65 -6.03 -28.71
N PRO A 39 -4.99 -6.10 -28.84
CA PRO A 39 -5.80 -4.95 -28.51
C PRO A 39 -5.37 -4.52 -27.11
N SER A 40 -4.91 -3.27 -26.96
CA SER A 40 -4.70 -2.68 -25.65
C SER A 40 -6.05 -2.84 -24.93
N GLN A 41 -6.14 -3.79 -24.02
CA GLN A 41 -7.40 -4.04 -23.33
C GLN A 41 -7.70 -2.77 -22.54
N ALA A 42 -8.89 -2.22 -22.76
CA ALA A 42 -9.21 -0.88 -22.33
C ALA A 42 -9.17 -0.78 -20.80
N ASN A 43 -8.56 0.30 -20.29
CA ASN A 43 -8.66 0.65 -18.88
C ASN A 43 -10.13 0.80 -18.48
N HIS A 44 -10.47 0.37 -17.26
CA HIS A 44 -11.79 0.66 -16.69
C HIS A 44 -11.76 2.06 -16.08
N VAL A 45 -12.75 2.90 -16.39
CA VAL A 45 -12.87 4.24 -15.84
C VAL A 45 -14.15 4.30 -15.02
N GLN A 46 -14.03 4.63 -13.74
CA GLN A 46 -15.15 4.89 -12.85
C GLN A 46 -15.15 6.37 -12.45
N TYR A 47 -16.22 7.06 -12.79
CA TYR A 47 -16.53 8.36 -12.24
C TYR A 47 -17.46 8.20 -11.04
N VAL A 48 -17.12 8.85 -9.94
CA VAL A 48 -17.91 8.89 -8.71
C VAL A 48 -18.43 10.32 -8.56
N PRO A 49 -19.75 10.56 -8.71
CA PRO A 49 -20.33 11.88 -8.50
C PRO A 49 -20.22 12.29 -7.02
N PRO A 50 -20.26 13.59 -6.72
CA PRO A 50 -20.23 14.05 -5.33
C PRO A 50 -21.48 13.61 -4.56
N GLU A 51 -22.64 13.57 -5.21
CA GLU A 51 -23.91 13.20 -4.57
C GLU A 51 -24.09 11.69 -4.37
N ALA A 52 -24.87 11.34 -3.36
CA ALA A 52 -25.17 9.95 -3.04
C ALA A 52 -25.97 9.28 -4.17
N PHE A 53 -25.51 8.11 -4.59
CA PHE A 53 -26.23 7.27 -5.53
C PHE A 53 -27.55 6.77 -4.93
N ASN A 54 -28.64 7.01 -5.66
CA ASN A 54 -29.97 6.53 -5.27
C ASN A 54 -30.23 5.12 -5.83
N GLY A 55 -29.69 4.11 -5.16
CA GLY A 55 -29.88 2.72 -5.53
C GLY A 55 -29.01 1.74 -4.73
N SER A 56 -29.12 0.47 -5.10
CA SER A 56 -28.29 -0.59 -4.54
C SER A 56 -26.88 -0.52 -5.10
N VAL A 57 -25.89 -0.65 -4.21
CA VAL A 57 -24.48 -0.79 -4.56
C VAL A 57 -24.09 -2.25 -4.46
N VAL A 58 -23.29 -2.72 -5.42
CA VAL A 58 -22.75 -4.08 -5.44
C VAL A 58 -21.26 -4.02 -5.10
N PRO A 59 -20.83 -4.60 -3.96
CA PRO A 59 -19.42 -4.74 -3.63
C PRO A 59 -18.77 -5.93 -4.36
N SER A 60 -17.47 -5.83 -4.60
CA SER A 60 -16.64 -6.92 -5.12
C SER A 60 -15.76 -7.48 -4.00
N PHE A 61 -16.06 -8.69 -3.53
CA PHE A 61 -15.28 -9.39 -2.50
C PHE A 61 -14.54 -10.63 -3.01
N ILE A 62 -14.60 -10.90 -4.32
CA ILE A 62 -13.90 -12.01 -4.97
C ILE A 62 -12.99 -11.42 -6.05
N SER A 63 -11.71 -11.80 -6.02
CA SER A 63 -10.74 -11.34 -7.00
C SER A 63 -11.04 -11.89 -8.38
N ASN A 64 -10.59 -11.15 -9.39
CA ASN A 64 -10.55 -11.57 -10.78
C ASN A 64 -9.20 -11.11 -11.37
N ASP A 65 -8.96 -11.40 -12.65
CA ASP A 65 -7.70 -11.07 -13.33
C ASP A 65 -7.51 -9.56 -13.59
N PHE A 66 -8.47 -8.72 -13.19
CA PHE A 66 -8.51 -7.29 -13.44
C PHE A 66 -8.65 -6.49 -12.15
N GLY A 67 -7.99 -5.33 -12.13
CA GLY A 67 -8.27 -4.27 -11.16
C GLY A 67 -7.98 -4.61 -9.72
N PHE A 68 -6.76 -5.09 -9.46
CA PHE A 68 -6.24 -5.31 -8.12
C PHE A 68 -6.45 -4.08 -7.22
N ASP A 69 -5.99 -2.92 -7.70
CA ASP A 69 -6.04 -1.63 -6.99
C ASP A 69 -7.16 -0.70 -7.50
N GLY A 70 -8.12 -1.27 -8.25
CA GLY A 70 -9.28 -0.53 -8.75
C GLY A 70 -10.36 -0.32 -7.70
N ALA A 71 -11.34 0.53 -7.99
CA ALA A 71 -12.55 0.68 -7.18
C ALA A 71 -13.31 -0.66 -7.07
N ARG A 72 -13.84 -0.96 -5.87
CA ARG A 72 -14.48 -2.26 -5.55
C ARG A 72 -15.99 -2.16 -5.38
N MET A 73 -16.55 -0.97 -5.55
CA MET A 73 -17.97 -0.68 -5.46
C MET A 73 -18.51 -0.27 -6.82
N SER A 74 -19.71 -0.73 -7.18
CA SER A 74 -20.38 -0.32 -8.41
C SER A 74 -20.77 1.16 -8.44
N ASN A 75 -21.05 1.74 -7.25
CA ASN A 75 -21.37 3.15 -7.04
C ASN A 75 -21.23 3.48 -5.54
N PHE A 76 -21.52 4.72 -5.11
CA PHE A 76 -21.37 5.15 -3.72
C PHE A 76 -22.65 5.78 -3.18
N ASN A 77 -23.24 5.13 -2.18
CA ASN A 77 -24.36 5.63 -1.39
C ASN A 77 -23.92 5.79 0.08
N ARG A 78 -24.86 6.06 1.00
CA ARG A 78 -24.56 6.28 2.42
C ARG A 78 -24.36 5.00 3.25
N SER A 79 -24.27 3.83 2.63
CA SER A 79 -24.07 2.55 3.32
C SER A 79 -22.78 1.83 2.94
N VAL A 80 -21.99 2.39 2.02
CA VAL A 80 -20.74 1.79 1.52
C VAL A 80 -19.58 2.76 1.66
N TRP A 81 -18.37 2.22 1.74
CA TRP A 81 -17.13 2.98 1.75
C TRP A 81 -16.04 2.24 0.98
N ASP A 82 -15.07 3.00 0.46
CA ASP A 82 -13.86 2.51 -0.21
C ASP A 82 -12.74 3.52 0.07
N TRP A 83 -11.52 3.08 0.30
CA TRP A 83 -10.37 3.97 0.41
C TRP A 83 -9.07 3.37 -0.13
N TRP A 84 -8.21 4.27 -0.56
CA TRP A 84 -6.81 4.00 -0.90
C TRP A 84 -5.94 4.71 0.12
N TYR A 85 -5.10 3.93 0.79
CA TYR A 85 -4.25 4.39 1.88
C TYR A 85 -2.78 4.26 1.46
N PHE A 86 -2.01 5.31 1.70
CA PHE A 86 -0.57 5.35 1.47
C PHE A 86 0.11 5.85 2.73
N ASP A 87 1.26 5.29 3.09
CA ASP A 87 2.11 5.88 4.11
C ASP A 87 3.60 5.75 3.78
N VAL A 88 4.40 6.62 4.40
CA VAL A 88 5.85 6.51 4.42
C VAL A 88 6.34 6.79 5.84
N VAL A 89 7.21 5.91 6.34
CA VAL A 89 7.86 6.04 7.64
C VAL A 89 9.36 6.21 7.46
N SER A 90 9.93 7.26 8.06
CA SER A 90 11.36 7.50 8.09
C SER A 90 12.07 6.50 9.02
N PRO A 91 13.15 5.83 8.57
CA PRO A 91 13.97 4.99 9.43
C PRO A 91 15.02 5.78 10.22
N THR A 92 15.18 7.08 9.97
CA THR A 92 16.28 7.89 10.52
C THR A 92 15.85 8.96 11.51
N ASP A 93 14.58 9.36 11.48
CA ASP A 93 13.99 10.36 12.36
C ASP A 93 12.48 10.14 12.52
N ASN A 94 11.79 11.07 13.19
CA ASN A 94 10.36 10.96 13.47
C ASN A 94 9.46 11.34 12.29
N SER A 95 10.00 11.54 11.09
CA SER A 95 9.20 11.98 9.94
C SER A 95 8.28 10.87 9.44
N SER A 96 7.03 11.21 9.19
CA SER A 96 6.06 10.30 8.56
C SER A 96 5.03 11.07 7.75
N ILE A 97 4.42 10.41 6.77
CA ILE A 97 3.26 10.92 6.05
C ILE A 97 2.30 9.77 5.77
N ILE A 98 1.02 10.03 5.95
CA ILE A 98 -0.10 9.17 5.63
C ILE A 98 -1.03 9.97 4.73
N ILE A 99 -1.46 9.35 3.64
CA ILE A 99 -2.37 9.93 2.66
C ILE A 99 -3.52 8.96 2.45
N LEU A 100 -4.74 9.44 2.64
CA LEU A 100 -5.95 8.66 2.54
C LEU A 100 -6.87 9.30 1.49
N PHE A 101 -7.21 8.54 0.45
CA PHE A 101 -8.23 8.90 -0.53
C PHE A 101 -9.49 8.11 -0.22
N ASN A 102 -10.53 8.77 0.28
CA ASN A 102 -11.78 8.14 0.70
C ASN A 102 -12.91 8.39 -0.29
N LEU A 103 -13.70 7.35 -0.49
CA LEU A 103 -15.03 7.39 -1.08
C LEU A 103 -16.03 6.90 -0.03
N ALA A 104 -16.47 7.81 0.83
CA ALA A 104 -17.43 7.54 1.89
C ALA A 104 -18.16 8.84 2.26
N PHE A 105 -19.44 8.71 2.64
CA PHE A 105 -20.13 9.77 3.37
C PHE A 105 -19.70 9.74 4.85
N ASP A 106 -20.61 10.03 5.77
CA ASP A 106 -20.39 10.07 7.23
C ASP A 106 -20.21 8.70 7.92
N ILE A 107 -19.89 7.65 7.15
CA ILE A 107 -19.79 6.25 7.62
C ILE A 107 -18.40 5.63 7.48
N GLY A 108 -17.41 6.39 7.00
CA GLY A 108 -16.02 5.94 6.85
C GLY A 108 -15.24 5.87 8.17
N LEU A 109 -13.99 5.37 8.11
CA LEU A 109 -13.09 5.15 9.26
C LEU A 109 -12.96 6.35 10.20
N LEU A 110 -12.87 7.58 9.67
CA LEU A 110 -12.70 8.81 10.45
C LEU A 110 -13.92 9.73 10.35
N GLY A 111 -15.08 9.18 10.01
CA GLY A 111 -16.23 9.94 9.53
C GLY A 111 -16.00 10.39 8.08
N GLY A 112 -16.69 11.44 7.67
CA GLY A 112 -16.62 11.96 6.32
C GLY A 112 -17.61 13.10 6.12
N SER A 113 -17.87 13.44 4.86
CA SER A 113 -18.80 14.51 4.53
C SER A 113 -20.23 13.99 4.45
N PRO A 114 -21.22 14.69 5.04
CA PRO A 114 -22.62 14.35 4.83
C PRO A 114 -23.09 14.65 3.41
N THR A 115 -22.32 15.40 2.61
CA THR A 115 -22.73 15.86 1.26
C THR A 115 -21.88 15.31 0.13
N THR A 116 -20.64 14.91 0.40
CA THR A 116 -19.66 14.55 -0.63
C THR A 116 -19.05 13.18 -0.34
N ALA A 117 -19.17 12.22 -1.26
CA ALA A 117 -18.53 10.91 -1.06
C ALA A 117 -16.99 11.00 -1.12
N ALA A 118 -16.44 11.81 -2.03
CA ALA A 118 -15.01 11.92 -2.25
C ALA A 118 -14.37 12.94 -1.30
N ASN A 119 -13.56 12.44 -0.36
CA ASN A 119 -12.77 13.25 0.56
C ASN A 119 -11.34 12.68 0.67
N ALA A 120 -10.38 13.52 1.08
CA ALA A 120 -9.01 13.09 1.22
C ALA A 120 -8.36 13.73 2.45
N ASP A 121 -7.50 12.95 3.10
CA ASP A 121 -6.81 13.33 4.33
C ASP A 121 -5.31 13.10 4.19
N ILE A 122 -4.54 14.03 4.74
CA ILE A 122 -3.10 13.91 4.93
C ILE A 122 -2.83 14.09 6.41
N THR A 123 -2.12 13.16 7.01
CA THR A 123 -1.58 13.30 8.37
C THR A 123 -0.11 12.91 8.38
N GLY A 124 0.66 13.42 9.31
CA GLY A 124 2.07 13.06 9.40
C GLY A 124 2.77 13.78 10.52
N THR A 125 4.09 13.57 10.57
CA THR A 125 4.96 14.14 11.57
C THR A 125 6.22 14.72 10.93
N PHE A 126 6.68 15.84 11.46
CA PHE A 126 8.00 16.39 11.15
C PHE A 126 9.10 15.59 11.87
N ALA A 127 10.36 15.78 11.50
CA ALA A 127 11.51 15.12 12.13
C ALA A 127 11.60 15.35 13.66
N ASN A 128 11.04 16.46 14.16
CA ASN A 128 10.97 16.76 15.59
C ASN A 128 9.78 16.07 16.32
N GLY A 129 8.96 15.29 15.60
CA GLY A 129 7.77 14.59 16.12
C GLY A 129 6.50 15.44 16.18
N THR A 130 6.54 16.72 15.80
CA THR A 130 5.33 17.56 15.73
C THR A 130 4.41 17.07 14.61
N ARG A 131 3.11 17.02 14.87
CA ARG A 131 2.11 16.55 13.90
C ARG A 131 1.68 17.66 12.93
N PHE A 132 1.38 17.28 11.70
CA PHE A 132 0.63 18.08 10.75
C PHE A 132 -0.56 17.28 10.20
N SER A 133 -1.61 17.99 9.78
CA SER A 133 -2.75 17.39 9.12
C SER A 133 -3.40 18.35 8.14
N TYR A 134 -4.05 17.79 7.12
CA TYR A 134 -4.86 18.51 6.15
C TYR A 134 -5.99 17.60 5.67
N SER A 135 -7.19 18.15 5.53
CA SER A 135 -8.37 17.43 5.02
C SER A 135 -9.04 18.29 3.96
N THR A 136 -9.56 17.65 2.91
CA THR A 136 -10.24 18.32 1.82
C THR A 136 -11.35 17.46 1.23
N GLU A 137 -12.38 18.11 0.70
CA GLU A 137 -13.42 17.46 -0.08
C GLU A 137 -13.14 17.64 -1.57
N ALA A 138 -13.58 16.68 -2.39
CA ALA A 138 -13.59 16.82 -3.85
C ALA A 138 -15.02 17.18 -4.29
N PRO A 139 -15.37 18.47 -4.39
CA PRO A 139 -16.75 18.91 -4.63
C PRO A 139 -17.28 18.47 -6.01
N ASN A 140 -16.40 18.09 -6.92
CA ASN A 140 -16.74 17.58 -8.26
C ASN A 140 -16.44 16.08 -8.40
N GLY A 141 -16.51 15.35 -7.29
CA GLY A 141 -16.38 13.91 -7.25
C GLY A 141 -14.96 13.41 -7.51
N ALA A 142 -14.85 12.14 -7.89
CA ALA A 142 -13.57 11.50 -8.16
C ALA A 142 -13.59 10.67 -9.45
N VAL A 143 -12.42 10.49 -10.05
CA VAL A 143 -12.21 9.59 -11.19
C VAL A 143 -11.17 8.56 -10.81
N ILE A 144 -11.49 7.28 -10.99
CA ILE A 144 -10.58 6.17 -10.79
C ILE A 144 -10.42 5.44 -12.12
N VAL A 145 -9.17 5.28 -12.56
CA VAL A 145 -8.81 4.55 -13.76
C VAL A 145 -8.01 3.32 -13.36
N THR A 146 -8.46 2.16 -13.81
CA THR A 146 -7.86 0.88 -13.46
C THR A 146 -7.26 0.23 -14.70
N ALA A 147 -5.98 -0.11 -14.61
CA ALA A 147 -5.25 -0.86 -15.61
C ALA A 147 -5.46 -2.37 -15.43
N GLN A 148 -5.33 -3.13 -16.52
CA GLN A 148 -5.55 -4.57 -16.49
C GLN A 148 -4.59 -5.30 -15.56
N GLU A 149 -3.30 -4.95 -15.59
CA GLU A 149 -2.26 -5.63 -14.82
C GLU A 149 -2.37 -5.38 -13.31
N GLY A 150 -3.25 -4.47 -12.86
CA GLY A 150 -3.58 -4.27 -11.45
C GLY A 150 -3.48 -2.82 -11.01
N GLY A 151 -2.56 -2.05 -11.63
CA GLY A 151 -2.33 -0.65 -11.30
C GLY A 151 -3.55 0.24 -11.50
N SER A 152 -3.54 1.37 -10.80
CA SER A 152 -4.61 2.36 -10.82
C SER A 152 -4.08 3.79 -10.85
N SER A 153 -4.95 4.74 -11.19
CA SER A 153 -4.77 6.16 -10.92
C SER A 153 -6.08 6.75 -10.41
N GLY A 154 -5.99 7.73 -9.54
CA GLY A 154 -7.15 8.42 -8.99
C GLY A 154 -6.99 9.94 -8.99
N SER A 155 -8.10 10.64 -9.20
CA SER A 155 -8.18 12.09 -9.17
C SER A 155 -9.36 12.53 -8.33
N TRP A 156 -9.09 13.22 -7.21
CA TRP A 156 -10.11 13.86 -6.39
C TRP A 156 -10.29 15.28 -6.91
N ASN A 157 -11.34 15.48 -7.71
CA ASN A 157 -11.49 16.66 -8.55
C ASN A 157 -11.64 17.93 -7.70
N ASP A 158 -10.81 18.93 -8.01
CA ASP A 158 -10.68 20.21 -7.29
C ASP A 158 -10.24 20.09 -5.82
N ALA A 159 -9.79 18.91 -5.38
CA ALA A 159 -9.16 18.72 -4.07
C ALA A 159 -7.64 18.92 -4.11
N GLY A 160 -7.04 18.94 -5.31
CA GLY A 160 -5.58 19.02 -5.48
C GLY A 160 -4.85 17.75 -5.06
N MET A 161 -5.50 16.59 -5.11
CA MET A 161 -4.89 15.31 -4.71
C MET A 161 -5.13 14.25 -5.77
N THR A 162 -4.05 13.62 -6.21
CA THR A 162 -4.08 12.55 -7.22
C THR A 162 -3.05 11.47 -6.91
N TRP A 163 -3.27 10.27 -7.44
CA TRP A 163 -2.21 9.26 -7.54
C TRP A 163 -2.20 8.63 -8.93
N SER A 164 -1.07 8.05 -9.29
CA SER A 164 -0.93 7.20 -10.46
C SER A 164 0.08 6.09 -10.20
N SER A 165 -0.08 4.96 -10.89
CA SER A 165 0.86 3.84 -10.80
C SER A 165 1.19 3.28 -12.18
N THR A 166 2.30 2.54 -12.24
CA THR A 166 2.57 1.65 -13.38
C THR A 166 1.54 0.52 -13.39
N PRO A 167 1.18 -0.04 -14.57
CA PRO A 167 0.21 -1.14 -14.66
C PRO A 167 0.56 -2.34 -13.76
N ASP A 168 1.85 -2.61 -13.58
CA ASP A 168 2.37 -3.71 -12.76
C ASP A 168 2.47 -3.38 -11.26
N MET A 169 2.00 -2.20 -10.81
CA MET A 169 2.00 -1.72 -9.42
C MET A 169 3.41 -1.58 -8.81
N LYS A 170 4.48 -1.52 -9.62
CA LYS A 170 5.84 -1.36 -9.09
C LYS A 170 6.14 0.06 -8.65
N THR A 171 5.63 1.05 -9.38
CA THR A 171 5.88 2.45 -9.08
C THR A 171 4.56 3.16 -8.84
N TYR A 172 4.47 3.92 -7.75
CA TYR A 172 3.35 4.82 -7.46
C TYR A 172 3.87 6.24 -7.28
N VAL A 173 3.07 7.22 -7.73
CA VAL A 173 3.31 8.65 -7.50
C VAL A 173 2.01 9.27 -7.00
N VAL A 174 2.06 9.83 -5.79
CA VAL A 174 1.01 10.67 -5.22
C VAL A 174 1.41 12.14 -5.43
N SER A 175 0.54 12.93 -6.06
CA SER A 175 0.77 14.36 -6.29
C SER A 175 -0.22 15.19 -5.48
N ILE A 176 0.29 16.21 -4.80
CA ILE A 176 -0.43 17.02 -3.83
C ILE A 176 -0.25 18.50 -4.20
N GLU A 177 -1.35 19.20 -4.42
CA GLU A 177 -1.45 20.60 -4.81
C GLU A 177 -2.56 21.29 -4.00
N THR A 178 -2.38 21.33 -2.68
CA THR A 178 -3.37 21.90 -1.75
C THR A 178 -2.88 23.27 -1.23
N PRO A 179 -3.75 24.12 -0.67
CA PRO A 179 -3.34 25.39 -0.07
C PRO A 179 -2.28 25.28 1.03
N LEU A 180 -2.19 24.15 1.73
CA LEU A 180 -1.26 23.95 2.85
C LEU A 180 -0.09 23.02 2.51
N ILE A 181 -0.35 21.98 1.72
CA ILE A 181 0.61 20.92 1.40
C ILE A 181 0.79 20.82 -0.12
N ASN A 182 2.03 20.90 -0.60
CA ASN A 182 2.35 20.79 -2.02
C ASN A 182 3.57 19.89 -2.25
N GLY A 183 3.54 19.05 -3.29
CA GLY A 183 4.68 18.24 -3.70
C GLY A 183 4.27 16.83 -4.14
N THR A 184 5.21 15.90 -4.02
CA THR A 184 5.04 14.51 -4.47
C THR A 184 5.55 13.51 -3.47
N VAL A 185 4.91 12.33 -3.44
CA VAL A 185 5.42 11.14 -2.77
C VAL A 185 5.53 10.02 -3.81
N THR A 186 6.73 9.46 -3.95
CA THR A 186 7.02 8.38 -4.92
C THR A 186 7.36 7.09 -4.19
N PHE A 187 6.90 5.96 -4.69
CA PHE A 187 7.09 4.64 -4.10
C PHE A 187 7.67 3.68 -5.15
N GLU A 188 8.71 2.95 -4.79
CA GLU A 188 9.28 1.85 -5.58
C GLU A 188 9.15 0.53 -4.81
N SER A 189 8.19 -0.30 -5.22
CA SER A 189 7.81 -1.53 -4.52
C SER A 189 8.98 -2.53 -4.38
N LYS A 190 9.09 -3.14 -3.20
CA LYS A 190 10.05 -4.19 -2.84
C LYS A 190 9.40 -5.52 -2.52
N ALA A 191 8.08 -5.53 -2.36
CA ALA A 191 7.31 -6.67 -1.92
C ALA A 191 6.18 -6.96 -2.91
N PRO A 192 5.95 -8.23 -3.30
CA PRO A 192 4.86 -8.57 -4.21
C PRO A 192 3.47 -8.25 -3.61
N PRO A 193 2.50 -7.83 -4.43
CA PRO A 193 1.14 -7.58 -3.97
C PRO A 193 0.44 -8.85 -3.48
N HIS A 194 -0.49 -8.70 -2.54
CA HIS A 194 -1.21 -9.84 -1.98
C HIS A 194 -2.64 -9.53 -1.54
N TYR A 195 -3.44 -10.60 -1.43
CA TYR A 195 -4.77 -10.61 -0.84
C TYR A 195 -4.69 -11.09 0.62
N PRO A 196 -5.78 -11.02 1.41
CA PRO A 196 -5.71 -11.31 2.84
C PRO A 196 -5.01 -12.64 3.18
N CYS A 197 -5.35 -13.69 2.44
CA CYS A 197 -4.92 -15.05 2.80
C CYS A 197 -3.92 -15.68 1.83
N GLY A 198 -3.34 -14.89 0.91
CA GLY A 198 -2.51 -15.45 -0.15
C GLY A 198 -2.04 -14.43 -1.19
N PRO A 199 -1.23 -14.89 -2.17
CA PRO A 199 -0.77 -14.05 -3.27
C PRO A 199 -1.93 -13.48 -4.10
N LYS A 200 -1.61 -12.49 -4.94
CA LYS A 200 -2.50 -11.97 -5.98
C LYS A 200 -2.88 -13.07 -6.98
N GLU A 201 -4.02 -13.71 -6.76
CA GLU A 201 -4.57 -14.77 -7.60
C GLU A 201 -6.07 -14.54 -7.83
N PRO A 202 -6.62 -14.91 -9.00
CA PRO A 202 -8.06 -14.82 -9.26
C PRO A 202 -8.85 -15.77 -8.35
N GLN A 203 -10.14 -15.47 -8.15
CA GLN A 203 -11.06 -16.25 -7.31
C GLN A 203 -10.67 -16.33 -5.82
N ALA A 204 -9.73 -15.51 -5.37
CA ALA A 204 -9.40 -15.32 -3.97
C ALA A 204 -10.51 -14.57 -3.24
N ASN A 205 -10.75 -14.94 -1.98
CA ASN A 205 -11.57 -14.15 -1.07
C ASN A 205 -10.80 -12.89 -0.67
N LEU A 206 -11.41 -11.73 -0.89
CA LEU A 206 -10.83 -10.42 -0.57
C LEU A 206 -11.21 -9.95 0.82
N GLN A 207 -12.10 -10.66 1.52
CA GLN A 207 -12.54 -10.24 2.84
C GLN A 207 -11.51 -10.58 3.92
N ILE A 208 -11.05 -9.55 4.64
CA ILE A 208 -10.28 -9.70 5.89
C ILE A 208 -11.21 -9.91 7.10
N ALA A 209 -12.42 -9.36 7.02
CA ALA A 209 -13.54 -9.66 7.89
C ALA A 209 -14.84 -9.66 7.07
N LYS A 210 -15.93 -10.18 7.63
CA LYS A 210 -17.25 -10.15 6.98
C LYS A 210 -17.61 -8.69 6.63
N ASN A 211 -18.02 -8.43 5.38
CA ASN A 211 -18.33 -7.09 4.88
C ASN A 211 -17.12 -6.12 4.80
N PHE A 212 -15.89 -6.62 4.97
CA PHE A 212 -14.66 -5.83 4.92
C PHE A 212 -13.68 -6.47 3.93
N GLY A 213 -13.54 -5.85 2.76
CA GLY A 213 -12.56 -6.21 1.75
C GLY A 213 -11.23 -5.47 1.92
N TRP A 214 -10.13 -6.17 1.62
CA TRP A 214 -8.77 -5.64 1.70
C TRP A 214 -7.89 -6.17 0.57
N ALA A 215 -7.00 -5.33 0.05
CA ALA A 215 -5.97 -5.71 -0.90
C ALA A 215 -4.73 -4.81 -0.71
N ASN A 216 -3.55 -5.42 -0.64
CA ASN A 216 -2.30 -4.69 -0.40
C ASN A 216 -1.43 -4.72 -1.66
N ALA A 217 -1.40 -3.58 -2.36
CA ALA A 217 -0.69 -3.45 -3.64
C ALA A 217 0.81 -3.23 -3.44
N VAL A 218 1.18 -2.50 -2.39
CA VAL A 218 2.56 -2.23 -2.01
C VAL A 218 2.73 -2.56 -0.53
N PRO A 219 3.10 -3.80 -0.18
CA PRO A 219 3.36 -4.17 1.22
C PRO A 219 4.62 -3.52 1.79
N ASP A 220 5.56 -3.14 0.91
CA ASP A 220 6.81 -2.46 1.26
C ASP A 220 7.43 -1.82 0.01
N SER A 221 8.04 -0.65 0.18
CA SER A 221 8.69 0.11 -0.89
C SER A 221 9.82 0.98 -0.38
N ASP A 222 10.77 1.29 -1.25
CA ASP A 222 11.62 2.47 -1.04
C ASP A 222 10.83 3.69 -1.51
N ALA A 223 10.55 4.62 -0.61
CA ALA A 223 9.74 5.79 -0.90
C ALA A 223 10.51 7.10 -0.73
N VAL A 224 10.17 8.09 -1.54
CA VAL A 224 10.71 9.45 -1.49
C VAL A 224 9.57 10.42 -1.24
N VAL A 225 9.65 11.14 -0.13
CA VAL A 225 8.74 12.24 0.20
C VAL A 225 9.46 13.54 -0.14
N ASP A 226 8.87 14.33 -1.05
CA ASP A 226 9.33 15.67 -1.38
C ASP A 226 8.11 16.61 -1.39
N ILE A 227 7.78 17.15 -0.22
CA ILE A 227 6.64 18.05 -0.04
C ILE A 227 7.04 19.30 0.74
N THR A 228 6.14 20.28 0.73
CA THR A 228 6.15 21.44 1.61
C THR A 228 4.88 21.43 2.44
N VAL A 229 4.98 21.80 3.72
CA VAL A 229 3.83 21.93 4.64
C VAL A 229 3.88 23.34 5.24
N GLY A 230 2.91 24.20 4.88
CA GLY A 230 2.90 25.60 5.35
C GLY A 230 4.14 26.40 4.96
N GLY A 231 4.81 26.02 3.86
CA GLY A 231 6.07 26.62 3.40
C GLY A 231 7.34 26.03 4.02
N GLU A 232 7.24 25.06 4.94
CA GLU A 232 8.39 24.30 5.45
C GLU A 232 8.63 23.05 4.59
N ASP A 233 9.88 22.81 4.19
CA ASP A 233 10.28 21.63 3.43
C ASP A 233 10.21 20.38 4.32
N VAL A 234 9.49 19.35 3.86
CA VAL A 234 9.49 18.01 4.46
C VAL A 234 9.98 17.04 3.39
N LYS A 235 11.27 16.72 3.46
CA LYS A 235 11.95 15.87 2.47
C LYS A 235 12.72 14.75 3.14
N TYR A 236 12.38 13.51 2.81
CA TYR A 236 13.06 12.33 3.34
C TYR A 236 12.81 11.10 2.48
N THR A 237 13.66 10.10 2.65
CA THR A 237 13.42 8.75 2.14
C THR A 237 12.94 7.86 3.26
N GLY A 238 11.99 6.99 2.98
CA GLY A 238 11.45 6.09 3.99
C GLY A 238 10.99 4.76 3.42
N TYR A 239 10.38 3.96 4.28
CA TYR A 239 9.72 2.72 3.89
C TYR A 239 8.24 3.03 3.69
N GLY A 240 7.75 2.77 2.48
CA GLY A 240 6.39 3.11 2.10
C GLY A 240 5.49 1.90 1.96
N TYR A 241 4.20 2.11 2.19
CA TYR A 241 3.15 1.10 2.12
C TYR A 241 1.93 1.66 1.38
N HIS A 242 1.20 0.79 0.66
CA HIS A 242 -0.08 1.13 0.04
C HIS A 242 -1.05 -0.05 0.03
N ASP A 243 -2.25 0.18 0.56
CA ASP A 243 -3.36 -0.74 0.44
C ASP A 243 -4.68 -0.05 0.09
N LYS A 244 -5.67 -0.90 -0.10
CA LYS A 244 -7.03 -0.53 -0.39
C LYS A 244 -7.97 -1.34 0.49
N ASN A 245 -8.98 -0.68 1.04
CA ASN A 245 -9.98 -1.28 1.89
C ASN A 245 -11.36 -0.82 1.43
N TRP A 246 -12.38 -1.67 1.55
CA TRP A 246 -13.74 -1.30 1.21
C TRP A 246 -14.76 -2.13 2.00
N GLY A 247 -15.96 -1.59 2.18
CA GLY A 247 -17.01 -2.27 2.92
C GLY A 247 -18.41 -1.82 2.57
N ASP A 248 -19.36 -2.73 2.71
CA ASP A 248 -20.78 -2.54 2.41
C ASP A 248 -21.64 -2.42 3.68
N LYS A 249 -20.99 -2.12 4.81
CA LYS A 249 -21.57 -1.82 6.13
C LYS A 249 -20.81 -0.62 6.72
N PRO A 250 -21.45 0.27 7.51
CA PRO A 250 -20.72 1.35 8.20
C PRO A 250 -19.51 0.82 8.97
N PHE A 251 -18.38 1.53 8.89
CA PHE A 251 -17.09 1.04 9.41
C PHE A 251 -17.18 0.64 10.89
N VAL A 252 -17.77 1.51 11.71
CA VAL A 252 -17.92 1.33 13.17
C VAL A 252 -18.84 0.16 13.57
N GLU A 253 -19.53 -0.45 12.61
CA GLU A 253 -20.39 -1.60 12.86
C GLU A 253 -19.75 -2.92 12.38
N THR A 254 -18.54 -2.90 11.83
CA THR A 254 -17.98 -4.07 11.11
C THR A 254 -17.20 -5.03 12.01
N PHE A 255 -16.59 -4.53 13.07
CA PHE A 255 -15.77 -5.31 14.01
C PHE A 255 -15.76 -4.62 15.38
N THR A 256 -15.12 -5.24 16.38
CA THR A 256 -14.98 -4.66 17.73
C THR A 256 -13.56 -4.19 18.02
N ASP A 257 -12.56 -4.92 17.51
CA ASP A 257 -11.15 -4.61 17.73
C ASP A 257 -10.32 -4.94 16.48
N TRP A 258 -9.29 -4.14 16.25
CA TRP A 258 -8.36 -4.35 15.15
C TRP A 258 -6.95 -3.89 15.53
N TYR A 259 -6.01 -4.83 15.47
CA TYR A 259 -4.58 -4.54 15.35
C TYR A 259 -4.09 -4.72 13.92
N TRP A 260 -3.74 -3.61 13.29
CA TRP A 260 -3.09 -3.59 11.98
C TRP A 260 -1.67 -3.13 12.11
N SER A 261 -0.78 -3.61 11.25
CA SER A 261 0.52 -2.97 11.08
C SER A 261 1.24 -3.46 9.84
N HIS A 262 2.30 -2.72 9.50
CA HIS A 262 3.39 -3.21 8.66
C HIS A 262 4.75 -2.76 9.22
N ALA A 263 5.81 -3.48 8.86
CA ALA A 263 7.18 -3.08 9.14
C ALA A 263 8.17 -3.65 8.12
N ARG A 264 9.30 -2.94 7.96
CA ARG A 264 10.51 -3.52 7.38
C ARG A 264 11.46 -3.88 8.51
N LEU A 265 11.72 -5.18 8.70
CA LEU A 265 12.56 -5.73 9.76
C LEU A 265 13.74 -6.50 9.15
N GLY A 266 14.94 -5.90 9.18
CA GLY A 266 16.07 -6.43 8.41
C GLY A 266 15.74 -6.51 6.92
N ASN A 267 15.84 -7.71 6.33
CA ASN A 267 15.48 -7.96 4.92
C ASN A 267 14.04 -8.44 4.72
N TYR A 268 13.22 -8.41 5.78
CA TYR A 268 11.84 -8.86 5.73
C TYR A 268 10.89 -7.68 5.67
N SER A 269 9.93 -7.77 4.76
CA SER A 269 8.72 -6.95 4.76
C SER A 269 7.64 -7.77 5.45
N ILE A 270 6.98 -7.22 6.47
CA ILE A 270 5.92 -7.92 7.21
C ILE A 270 4.68 -7.05 7.29
N VAL A 271 3.51 -7.66 7.09
CA VAL A 271 2.19 -7.02 7.23
C VAL A 271 1.29 -7.98 8.00
N TRP A 272 0.49 -7.46 8.91
CA TRP A 272 -0.44 -8.30 9.65
C TRP A 272 -1.72 -7.60 10.07
N PHE A 273 -2.70 -8.45 10.33
CA PHE A 273 -3.97 -8.15 10.96
C PHE A 273 -4.25 -9.14 12.07
N ASP A 274 -4.78 -8.64 13.18
CA ASP A 274 -5.43 -9.41 14.23
C ASP A 274 -6.76 -8.68 14.54
N PHE A 275 -7.87 -9.24 14.06
CA PHE A 275 -9.22 -8.68 14.14
C PHE A 275 -10.09 -9.47 15.12
N ILE A 276 -10.96 -8.77 15.83
CA ILE A 276 -12.09 -9.39 16.55
C ILE A 276 -13.37 -8.80 15.99
N ASP A 277 -14.21 -9.64 15.38
CA ASP A 277 -15.47 -9.19 14.78
C ASP A 277 -16.58 -8.93 15.83
N ASP A 278 -17.77 -8.55 15.36
CA ASP A 278 -18.95 -8.29 16.21
C ASP A 278 -19.56 -9.57 16.82
N GLU A 279 -19.14 -10.75 16.34
CA GLU A 279 -19.50 -12.07 16.86
C GLU A 279 -18.39 -12.63 17.80
N SER A 280 -17.38 -11.82 18.15
CA SER A 280 -16.22 -12.17 18.98
C SER A 280 -15.33 -13.28 18.39
N PHE A 281 -15.38 -13.49 17.08
CA PHE A 281 -14.47 -14.38 16.38
C PHE A 281 -13.18 -13.65 16.00
N ASN A 282 -12.05 -14.35 16.18
CA ASN A 282 -10.74 -13.80 15.89
C ASN A 282 -10.28 -14.19 14.49
N THR A 283 -10.09 -13.20 13.62
CA THR A 283 -9.57 -13.40 12.26
C THR A 283 -8.19 -12.77 12.16
N VAL A 284 -7.25 -13.50 11.56
CA VAL A 284 -5.89 -13.02 11.35
C VAL A 284 -5.52 -13.03 9.88
N SER A 285 -4.61 -12.16 9.48
CA SER A 285 -3.89 -12.23 8.22
C SER A 285 -2.43 -11.97 8.50
N SER A 286 -1.56 -12.82 7.95
CA SER A 286 -0.12 -12.62 7.98
C SER A 286 0.42 -12.58 6.56
N TYR A 287 1.38 -11.69 6.34
CA TYR A 287 2.17 -11.63 5.13
C TYR A 287 3.62 -11.37 5.52
N ALA A 288 4.52 -12.08 4.85
CA ALA A 288 5.91 -11.70 4.81
C ALA A 288 6.53 -11.96 3.45
N SER A 289 7.44 -11.07 3.05
CA SER A 289 8.33 -11.26 1.92
C SER A 289 9.78 -11.02 2.30
N LYS A 290 10.67 -11.60 1.51
CA LYS A 290 12.12 -11.45 1.62
C LYS A 290 12.69 -11.40 0.22
N ASP A 291 13.57 -10.44 -0.04
CA ASP A 291 14.27 -10.30 -1.32
C ASP A 291 13.34 -10.28 -2.56
N GLY A 292 12.15 -9.67 -2.41
CA GLY A 292 11.16 -9.55 -3.50
C GLY A 292 10.27 -10.78 -3.72
N GLU A 293 10.32 -11.78 -2.82
CA GLU A 293 9.48 -12.98 -2.91
C GLU A 293 8.60 -13.16 -1.67
N ILE A 294 7.35 -13.56 -1.87
CA ILE A 294 6.45 -13.92 -0.76
C ILE A 294 6.94 -15.21 -0.13
N ILE A 295 7.21 -15.19 1.17
CA ILE A 295 7.57 -16.38 1.95
C ILE A 295 6.37 -16.93 2.74
N THR A 296 5.44 -16.07 3.14
CA THR A 296 4.17 -16.46 3.77
C THR A 296 3.09 -15.44 3.44
N ALA A 297 1.87 -15.93 3.22
CA ALA A 297 0.64 -15.15 3.10
C ALA A 297 -0.51 -16.07 3.53
N SER A 298 -1.13 -15.81 4.68
CA SER A 298 -2.02 -16.79 5.31
C SER A 298 -3.00 -16.17 6.31
N CYS A 299 -4.24 -16.66 6.29
CA CYS A 299 -5.24 -16.39 7.34
C CYS A 299 -5.49 -17.61 8.25
N LYS A 300 -4.62 -18.62 8.21
CA LYS A 300 -4.80 -19.80 9.07
C LYS A 300 -4.64 -19.41 10.53
N GLU A 301 -5.37 -20.10 11.41
CA GLU A 301 -5.16 -20.00 12.85
C GLU A 301 -3.68 -20.23 13.18
N GLY A 302 -3.09 -19.32 13.96
CA GLY A 302 -1.67 -19.37 14.32
C GLY A 302 -0.69 -18.81 13.28
N ALA A 303 -1.16 -18.35 12.11
CA ALA A 303 -0.29 -17.72 11.10
C ALA A 303 0.38 -16.43 11.61
N VAL A 304 -0.34 -15.67 12.44
CA VAL A 304 0.19 -14.59 13.27
C VAL A 304 -0.59 -14.51 14.58
N LYS A 305 0.07 -14.03 15.64
CA LYS A 305 -0.53 -13.71 16.92
C LYS A 305 0.00 -12.37 17.39
N VAL A 306 -0.89 -11.41 17.66
CA VAL A 306 -0.54 -10.05 18.08
C VAL A 306 -1.06 -9.81 19.48
N ARG A 307 -0.19 -9.59 20.47
CA ARG A 307 -0.63 -9.38 21.85
C ARG A 307 -0.05 -8.10 22.43
N PRO A 308 -0.85 -7.27 23.12
CA PRO A 308 -0.33 -6.11 23.82
C PRO A 308 0.73 -6.55 24.84
N VAL A 309 1.81 -5.77 24.96
CA VAL A 309 2.82 -5.96 26.02
C VAL A 309 2.23 -5.60 27.38
N ASP A 310 1.37 -4.59 27.41
CA ASP A 310 0.65 -4.09 28.57
C ASP A 310 -0.84 -3.90 28.24
N GLY A 311 -1.70 -4.42 29.12
CA GLY A 311 -3.15 -4.39 28.93
C GLY A 311 -3.76 -5.77 28.65
N PRO A 312 -5.10 -5.86 28.67
CA PRO A 312 -5.80 -7.11 28.44
C PRO A 312 -5.87 -7.48 26.96
N TYR A 313 -5.96 -8.78 26.68
CA TYR A 313 -6.39 -9.31 25.39
C TYR A 313 -7.46 -10.40 25.60
N PRO A 314 -8.62 -10.34 24.94
CA PRO A 314 -9.10 -9.24 24.10
C PRO A 314 -9.17 -7.88 24.83
N PRO A 315 -9.13 -6.77 24.11
CA PRO A 315 -9.32 -5.44 24.71
C PRO A 315 -10.67 -5.31 25.41
N VAL A 316 -10.74 -4.40 26.38
CA VAL A 316 -11.92 -4.23 27.26
C VAL A 316 -12.62 -2.88 27.12
N GLY A 317 -12.16 -2.02 26.19
CA GLY A 317 -12.74 -0.69 25.97
C GLY A 317 -12.57 0.25 27.16
N ASP A 318 -11.43 0.23 27.85
CA ASP A 318 -11.12 1.12 28.98
C ASP A 318 -10.40 2.41 28.57
N GLY A 319 -10.40 2.74 27.27
CA GLY A 319 -9.74 3.91 26.69
C GLY A 319 -8.21 3.84 26.70
N LYS A 320 -7.61 2.73 27.14
CA LYS A 320 -6.16 2.55 27.16
C LYS A 320 -5.70 1.78 25.94
N PHE A 321 -4.54 2.20 25.44
CA PHE A 321 -3.91 1.62 24.28
C PHE A 321 -2.49 1.14 24.66
N PRO A 322 -2.06 -0.04 24.21
CA PRO A 322 -0.86 -0.74 24.69
C PRO A 322 0.46 -0.14 24.20
N SER A 323 1.40 0.15 25.09
CA SER A 323 2.71 0.74 24.76
C SER A 323 3.50 0.00 23.66
N ALA A 324 3.27 -1.30 23.50
CA ALA A 324 3.88 -2.13 22.47
C ALA A 324 3.03 -3.38 22.19
N PHE A 325 3.33 -4.06 21.09
CA PHE A 325 2.76 -5.36 20.75
C PHE A 325 3.86 -6.40 20.55
N ASN A 326 3.63 -7.61 21.04
CA ASN A 326 4.39 -8.80 20.69
C ASN A 326 3.72 -9.51 19.51
N ILE A 327 4.52 -9.76 18.48
CA ILE A 327 4.13 -10.41 17.24
C ILE A 327 4.83 -11.77 17.17
N VAL A 328 4.05 -12.83 17.04
CA VAL A 328 4.56 -14.18 16.72
C VAL A 328 4.00 -14.55 15.36
N MET A 329 4.86 -14.67 14.35
CA MET A 329 4.44 -14.92 12.96
C MET A 329 5.14 -16.17 12.39
N ASP A 330 4.37 -17.02 11.73
CA ASP A 330 4.88 -18.19 11.01
C ASP A 330 5.36 -17.79 9.61
N LEU A 331 6.68 -17.79 9.40
CA LEU A 331 7.34 -17.51 8.13
C LEU A 331 7.54 -18.77 7.28
N GLY A 332 6.85 -19.87 7.60
CA GLY A 332 6.94 -21.13 6.90
C GLY A 332 8.32 -21.77 7.05
N LYS A 333 9.05 -21.91 5.93
CA LYS A 333 10.37 -22.57 5.92
C LYS A 333 11.44 -21.79 6.66
N GLU A 334 11.29 -20.46 6.79
CA GLU A 334 12.23 -19.61 7.52
C GLU A 334 12.06 -19.80 9.05
N GLY A 335 10.89 -20.24 9.51
CA GLY A 335 10.58 -20.51 10.91
C GLY A 335 9.69 -19.46 11.56
N ILE A 336 9.80 -19.30 12.88
CA ILE A 336 8.93 -18.40 13.64
C ILE A 336 9.65 -17.09 13.95
N LEU A 337 9.07 -16.00 13.45
CA LEU A 337 9.46 -14.64 13.85
C LEU A 337 8.82 -14.32 15.20
N ASN A 338 9.65 -13.92 16.16
CA ASN A 338 9.20 -13.28 17.39
C ASN A 338 9.68 -11.83 17.34
N ALA A 339 8.75 -10.89 17.30
CA ALA A 339 9.04 -9.46 17.25
C ALA A 339 8.27 -8.68 18.31
N THR A 340 8.82 -7.54 18.70
CA THR A 340 8.15 -6.51 19.49
C THR A 340 8.14 -5.23 18.69
N VAL A 341 6.96 -4.62 18.56
CA VAL A 341 6.77 -3.31 17.95
C VAL A 341 6.37 -2.32 19.02
N THR A 342 7.11 -1.23 19.14
CA THR A 342 6.93 -0.23 20.20
C THR A 342 6.35 1.04 19.60
N ARG A 343 5.38 1.68 20.27
CA ARG A 343 4.94 3.01 19.87
C ARG A 343 6.00 4.04 20.25
N GLU A 344 6.43 4.87 19.30
CA GLU A 344 7.38 5.94 19.58
C GLU A 344 6.79 7.31 19.25
N VAL A 345 6.19 7.45 18.07
CA VAL A 345 5.65 8.72 17.60
C VAL A 345 4.16 8.56 17.33
N THR A 346 3.33 9.33 18.03
CA THR A 346 1.89 9.38 17.79
C THR A 346 1.60 10.19 16.53
N VAL A 347 0.98 9.56 15.54
CA VAL A 347 0.55 10.23 14.31
C VAL A 347 -0.92 10.59 14.38
N MET A 348 -1.77 9.67 14.84
CA MET A 348 -3.19 9.90 15.05
C MET A 348 -3.63 9.50 16.45
N ASP A 349 -4.49 10.32 17.05
CA ASP A 349 -4.97 10.16 18.42
C ASP A 349 -6.43 10.63 18.52
N VAL A 350 -7.38 9.72 18.23
CA VAL A 350 -8.82 9.96 18.39
C VAL A 350 -9.44 8.84 19.24
N PRO A 351 -10.63 9.02 19.86
CA PRO A 351 -11.11 8.12 20.93
C PRO A 351 -11.08 6.62 20.60
N ILE A 352 -11.58 6.24 19.43
CA ILE A 352 -11.68 4.83 18.99
C ILE A 352 -10.46 4.34 18.22
N TYR A 353 -9.54 5.23 17.87
CA TYR A 353 -8.54 4.94 16.86
C TYR A 353 -7.23 5.66 17.12
N LYS A 354 -6.15 4.89 17.09
CA LYS A 354 -4.81 5.40 17.26
C LYS A 354 -3.89 4.84 16.19
N ARG A 355 -2.92 5.67 15.83
CA ARG A 355 -1.86 5.33 14.89
C ARG A 355 -0.53 5.84 15.39
N TRP A 356 0.48 4.98 15.38
CA TRP A 356 1.84 5.32 15.76
C TRP A 356 2.83 4.82 14.73
N THR A 357 3.96 5.51 14.63
CA THR A 357 5.18 4.91 14.07
C THR A 357 6.11 4.51 15.20
N GLY A 358 7.04 3.61 14.90
CA GLY A 358 8.09 3.27 15.85
C GLY A 358 8.94 2.10 15.42
N PRO A 359 9.83 1.64 16.32
CA PRO A 359 10.78 0.60 16.02
C PRO A 359 10.14 -0.78 16.12
N ALA A 360 10.58 -1.67 15.23
CA ALA A 360 10.39 -3.11 15.33
C ALA A 360 11.71 -3.77 15.70
N LYS A 361 11.67 -4.72 16.62
CA LYS A 361 12.82 -5.59 16.94
C LYS A 361 12.36 -7.03 16.96
N GLY A 362 13.12 -7.94 16.38
CA GLY A 362 12.72 -9.35 16.39
C GLY A 362 13.81 -10.30 15.94
N SER A 363 13.54 -11.59 16.12
CA SER A 363 14.44 -12.66 15.69
C SER A 363 13.65 -13.86 15.18
N ILE A 364 14.28 -14.63 14.30
CA ILE A 364 13.71 -15.87 13.76
C ILE A 364 14.30 -17.03 14.52
N ASN A 365 13.46 -17.87 15.13
CA ASN A 365 13.85 -19.03 15.93
C ASN A 365 14.91 -18.74 17.02
N GLY A 366 14.90 -17.53 17.61
CA GLY A 366 15.90 -17.10 18.60
C GLY A 366 17.29 -16.84 18.02
N GLY A 367 17.41 -16.66 16.70
CA GLY A 367 18.62 -16.24 16.02
C GLY A 367 19.00 -14.77 16.30
N PRO A 368 19.90 -14.19 15.48
CA PRO A 368 20.30 -12.80 15.64
C PRO A 368 19.11 -11.83 15.63
N GLU A 369 19.19 -10.80 16.48
CA GLU A 369 18.20 -9.72 16.49
C GLU A 369 18.31 -8.88 15.22
N MET A 370 17.15 -8.61 14.62
CA MET A 370 16.93 -7.68 13.53
C MET A 370 16.22 -6.45 14.09
N THR A 371 16.53 -5.29 13.52
CA THR A 371 15.85 -4.03 13.83
C THR A 371 15.20 -3.45 12.59
N GLY A 372 14.16 -2.66 12.80
CA GLY A 372 13.31 -2.13 11.75
C GLY A 372 12.47 -0.97 12.24
N VAL A 373 11.65 -0.43 11.34
CA VAL A 373 10.65 0.60 11.63
C VAL A 373 9.36 0.24 10.90
N GLY A 374 8.24 0.72 11.39
CA GLY A 374 6.94 0.53 10.78
C GLY A 374 5.88 1.43 11.39
N LEU A 375 4.64 1.08 11.12
CA LEU A 375 3.45 1.80 11.54
C LEU A 375 2.43 0.82 12.12
N TRP A 376 1.85 1.19 13.26
CA TRP A 376 0.92 0.38 14.04
C TRP A 376 -0.40 1.12 14.21
N GLU A 377 -1.50 0.41 14.01
CA GLU A 377 -2.84 0.91 14.30
C GLU A 377 -3.57 0.02 15.29
N ASP A 378 -4.36 0.69 16.11
CA ASP A 378 -5.26 0.07 17.08
C ASP A 378 -6.62 0.77 16.97
N VAL A 379 -7.64 0.00 16.60
CA VAL A 379 -9.04 0.43 16.63
C VAL A 379 -9.74 -0.35 17.74
N ASN A 380 -10.40 0.36 18.65
CA ASN A 380 -11.21 -0.22 19.71
C ASN A 380 -12.63 0.39 19.73
N LEU A 381 -13.63 -0.42 19.42
CA LEU A 381 -15.04 -0.01 19.30
C LEU A 381 -15.91 -0.47 20.48
N LEU A 382 -15.36 -1.17 21.47
CA LEU A 382 -16.13 -1.73 22.59
C LEU A 382 -16.71 -0.67 23.53
N ASN A 383 -16.12 0.53 23.57
CA ASN A 383 -16.66 1.68 24.29
C ASN A 383 -16.13 2.99 23.67
N PRO A 384 -16.77 3.50 22.60
CA PRO A 384 -16.24 4.62 21.84
C PRO A 384 -16.24 5.97 22.58
N LEU A 385 -16.82 6.01 23.78
CA LEU A 385 -16.91 7.19 24.65
C LEU A 385 -16.09 7.07 25.95
N ALA A 386 -15.29 6.00 26.10
CA ALA A 386 -14.48 5.70 27.29
C ALA A 386 -13.39 6.73 27.57
#